data_AF-A0A5D6YBI8-F1
#
_entry.id   AF-A0A5D6YBI8-F1
#
_cell.length_a   1.000
_cell.length_b   1.000
_cell.length_c   1.000
_cell.angle_alpha   90.00
_cell.angle_beta   90.00
_cell.angle_gamma   90.00
#
_symmetry.space_group_name_H-M   'P 1'
#
loop_
_entity.id
_entity.type
_entity.pdbx_description
1 polymer ?
#
loop_
_entity_poly.entity_id
_entity_poly.type
_entity_poly.pdbx_seq_one_letter_code
_entity_poly.pdbx_strand_id
1 'polypeptide(L)'
;MELNRKVYADESHQVMRRQQAVIDKLKKDNDDMKSELSLATRHFTESSAAAQQEQLARLHEQLEAFERKTQAENKRLETLGQQVQVLKHKVLHQKKHMGGVNAARENQQMVGKQVRILENRLDKSLVKFNEALAQNKALREEIDNLRRERVVFDAIYRKLEREHSDKKKQMAATIELSNLAYEQRDAAALELRGLQEANRVEADEHRRAVGELMDRLEASRRQSDESFKRHAGASGAGGGVGGVGGSSGSGRVGDLSLDEELEMKKKLQKGSWGVAKEKVHVQVSVERVQNFEEAFGKLQAATGLDDLEQLVASFLKKEDQNFSLFNYVNEQSNEIEKLDERLAELRLEETKYGDSDGSSSGSASGSSDASQHKQLLRDLESRLQATEQAADKCEARCQDAHRVVNAVKIGIQSLFSKTGCSAQAMVELLGDAVVTDANLLQYLGVIEHKTNDVLHQYASVVAQQQQQQQKTRKHGHGQQADVYEHEALFMASASSASALPQQPQQPQQHHSGLQAVLGVGPLTPMGQEPLQINPPNLEDYSSEDDDSGDNDDNMHPLTRDELKVRTLKGLRRLHHSNATAKDGKRATGATATTATGLQTGAKAKK
;
A
#
# COMPACT_ATOMS: atom_id res chain seq x y z
N MET A 1 22.02 151.27 121.61
CA MET A 1 22.41 150.53 120.39
C MET A 1 21.80 149.12 120.30
N GLU A 2 20.86 148.71 121.16
CA GLU A 2 20.26 147.36 121.12
C GLU A 2 18.99 147.25 120.25
N LEU A 3 18.27 148.36 120.03
CA LEU A 3 17.01 148.36 119.27
C LEU A 3 17.21 148.05 117.77
N ASN A 4 18.29 148.59 117.16
CA ASN A 4 18.60 148.37 115.74
C ASN A 4 19.01 146.93 115.42
N ARG A 5 19.58 146.21 116.39
CA ARG A 5 20.00 144.80 116.19
C ARG A 5 18.79 143.86 116.10
N LYS A 6 17.68 144.23 116.75
CA LYS A 6 16.44 143.44 116.79
C LYS A 6 15.62 143.59 115.51
N VAL A 7 15.53 144.81 114.96
CA VAL A 7 14.83 145.08 113.69
C VAL A 7 15.54 144.40 112.50
N TYR A 8 16.87 144.44 112.45
CA TYR A 8 17.64 143.71 111.43
C TYR A 8 17.50 142.19 111.54
N ALA A 9 17.38 141.65 112.76
CA ALA A 9 17.12 140.23 112.97
C ALA A 9 15.71 139.85 112.48
N ASP A 10 14.69 140.67 112.77
CA ASP A 10 13.31 140.43 112.31
C ASP A 10 13.16 140.54 110.79
N GLU A 11 13.82 141.51 110.14
CA GLU A 11 13.85 141.63 108.67
C GLU A 11 14.57 140.43 108.03
N SER A 12 15.70 139.99 108.61
CA SER A 12 16.39 138.75 108.19
C SER A 12 15.50 137.52 108.35
N HIS A 13 14.79 137.38 109.46
CA HIS A 13 13.82 136.29 109.68
C HIS A 13 12.62 136.37 108.73
N GLN A 14 12.20 137.58 108.31
CA GLN A 14 11.13 137.76 107.33
C GLN A 14 11.60 137.41 105.91
N VAL A 15 12.83 137.77 105.54
CA VAL A 15 13.46 137.35 104.29
C VAL A 15 13.65 135.83 104.25
N MET A 16 14.15 135.23 105.34
CA MET A 16 14.26 133.77 105.47
C MET A 16 12.90 133.08 105.36
N ARG A 17 11.82 133.65 105.93
CA ARG A 17 10.46 133.12 105.75
C ARG A 17 9.97 133.23 104.30
N ARG A 18 10.26 134.33 103.60
CA ARG A 18 9.93 134.47 102.16
C ARG A 18 10.74 133.51 101.31
N GLN A 19 12.04 133.37 101.57
CA GLN A 19 12.90 132.41 100.90
C GLN A 19 12.44 130.98 101.14
N GLN A 20 12.04 130.64 102.37
CA GLN A 20 11.48 129.33 102.71
C GLN A 20 10.17 129.08 101.96
N ALA A 21 9.25 130.06 101.91
CA ALA A 21 8.01 129.94 101.15
C ALA A 21 8.25 129.78 99.63
N VAL A 22 9.27 130.44 99.09
CA VAL A 22 9.69 130.26 97.69
C VAL A 22 10.29 128.87 97.46
N ILE A 23 11.11 128.38 98.38
CA ILE A 23 11.68 127.01 98.32
C ILE A 23 10.55 125.98 98.39
N ASP A 24 9.59 126.15 99.30
CA ASP A 24 8.47 125.22 99.45
C ASP A 24 7.55 125.26 98.22
N LYS A 25 7.36 126.43 97.60
CA LYS A 25 6.69 126.56 96.30
C LYS A 25 7.46 125.84 95.20
N LEU A 26 8.77 126.06 95.08
CA LEU A 26 9.60 125.40 94.07
C LEU A 26 9.67 123.88 94.26
N LYS A 27 9.66 123.39 95.51
CA LYS A 27 9.56 121.95 95.80
C LYS A 27 8.22 121.41 95.33
N LYS A 28 7.12 122.11 95.62
CA LYS A 28 5.80 121.73 95.14
C LYS A 28 5.73 121.72 93.60
N ASP A 29 6.22 122.77 92.95
CA ASP A 29 6.27 122.85 91.49
C ASP A 29 7.17 121.73 90.90
N ASN A 30 8.26 121.36 91.58
CA ASN A 30 9.14 120.26 91.19
C ASN A 30 8.48 118.89 91.37
N ASP A 31 7.73 118.70 92.44
CA ASP A 31 6.97 117.47 92.71
C ASP A 31 5.79 117.33 91.73
N ASP A 32 5.13 118.44 91.39
CA ASP A 32 4.09 118.49 90.36
C ASP A 32 4.70 118.13 88.99
N MET A 33 5.84 118.73 88.60
CA MET A 33 6.55 118.38 87.36
C MET A 33 7.03 116.93 87.33
N LYS A 34 7.49 116.36 88.46
CA LYS A 34 7.85 114.93 88.54
C LYS A 34 6.64 114.04 88.36
N SER A 35 5.51 114.44 88.93
CA SER A 35 4.23 113.75 88.77
C SER A 35 3.78 113.77 87.30
N GLU A 36 3.83 114.94 86.65
CA GLU A 36 3.53 115.10 85.23
C GLU A 36 4.48 114.29 84.34
N LEU A 37 5.79 114.31 84.62
CA LEU A 37 6.78 113.55 83.86
C LEU A 37 6.59 112.04 84.05
N SER A 38 6.22 111.59 85.26
CA SER A 38 5.86 110.20 85.52
C SER A 38 4.61 109.79 84.72
N LEU A 39 3.57 110.63 84.70
CA LEU A 39 2.36 110.39 83.92
C LEU A 39 2.63 110.39 82.42
N ALA A 40 3.44 111.33 81.91
CA ALA A 40 3.82 111.40 80.50
C ALA A 40 4.68 110.20 80.07
N THR A 41 5.64 109.79 80.90
CA THR A 41 6.46 108.60 80.66
C THR A 41 5.58 107.35 80.65
N ARG A 42 4.66 107.23 81.61
CA ARG A 42 3.71 106.13 81.69
C ARG A 42 2.77 106.08 80.50
N HIS A 43 2.26 107.23 80.04
CA HIS A 43 1.42 107.30 78.85
C HIS A 43 2.19 106.93 77.58
N PHE A 44 3.45 107.36 77.45
CA PHE A 44 4.29 106.98 76.31
C PHE A 44 4.63 105.48 76.33
N THR A 45 4.98 104.92 77.49
CA THR A 45 5.28 103.48 77.61
C THR A 45 4.03 102.63 77.44
N GLU A 46 2.88 103.02 78.00
CA GLU A 46 1.60 102.35 77.81
C GLU A 46 1.12 102.44 76.35
N SER A 47 1.27 103.60 75.69
CA SER A 47 0.93 103.75 74.27
C SER A 47 1.85 102.93 73.36
N SER A 48 3.15 102.88 73.65
CA SER A 48 4.12 102.08 72.90
C SER A 48 3.89 100.58 73.13
N ALA A 49 3.65 100.17 74.38
CA ALA A 49 3.31 98.80 74.72
C ALA A 49 1.97 98.38 74.10
N ALA A 50 0.96 99.25 74.07
CA ALA A 50 -0.32 98.99 73.41
C ALA A 50 -0.15 98.81 71.89
N ALA A 51 0.67 99.64 71.23
CA ALA A 51 0.96 99.49 69.81
C ALA A 51 1.72 98.19 69.50
N GLN A 52 2.69 97.82 70.34
CA GLN A 52 3.40 96.53 70.22
C GLN A 52 2.45 95.34 70.48
N GLN A 53 1.57 95.46 71.48
CA GLN A 53 0.56 94.45 71.78
C GLN A 53 -0.43 94.26 70.64
N GLU A 54 -0.86 95.35 69.98
CA GLU A 54 -1.71 95.29 68.80
C GLU A 54 -0.99 94.63 67.61
N GLN A 55 0.28 94.96 67.38
CA GLN A 55 1.08 94.32 66.34
C GLN A 55 1.29 92.82 66.61
N LEU A 56 1.55 92.44 67.86
CA LEU A 56 1.62 91.03 68.27
C LEU A 56 0.28 90.33 68.07
N ALA A 57 -0.84 90.97 68.40
CA ALA A 57 -2.18 90.41 68.20
C ALA A 57 -2.47 90.16 66.71
N ARG A 58 -2.14 91.11 65.83
CA ARG A 58 -2.27 90.94 64.37
C ARG A 58 -1.42 89.79 63.84
N LEU A 59 -0.18 89.66 64.31
CA LEU A 59 0.69 88.55 63.92
C LEU A 59 0.17 87.20 64.43
N HIS A 60 -0.35 87.14 65.66
CA HIS A 60 -0.99 85.93 66.17
C HIS A 60 -2.22 85.54 65.34
N GLU A 61 -3.07 86.50 64.98
CA GLU A 61 -4.24 86.24 64.13
C GLU A 61 -3.83 85.74 62.74
N GLN A 62 -2.74 86.27 62.17
CA GLN A 62 -2.16 85.78 60.91
C GLN A 62 -1.59 84.36 61.06
N LEU A 63 -0.87 84.07 62.13
CA LEU A 63 -0.35 82.72 62.42
C LEU A 63 -1.50 81.73 62.56
N GLU A 64 -2.54 82.04 63.34
CA GLU A 64 -3.72 81.20 63.47
C GLU A 64 -4.43 80.98 62.13
N ALA A 65 -4.52 82.01 61.28
CA ALA A 65 -5.10 81.89 59.95
C ALA A 65 -4.27 80.97 59.04
N PHE A 66 -2.94 81.06 59.09
CA PHE A 66 -2.05 80.17 58.35
C PHE A 66 -2.07 78.75 58.91
N GLU A 67 -2.15 78.57 60.23
CA GLU A 67 -2.30 77.27 60.87
C GLU A 67 -3.62 76.60 60.44
N ARG A 68 -4.74 77.32 60.48
CA ARG A 68 -6.04 76.80 60.00
C ARG A 68 -5.97 76.39 58.52
N LYS A 69 -5.34 77.19 57.66
CA LYS A 69 -5.15 76.85 56.24
C LYS A 69 -4.26 75.62 56.06
N THR A 70 -3.16 75.54 56.81
CA THR A 70 -2.23 74.40 56.77
C THR A 70 -2.94 73.12 57.23
N GLN A 71 -3.75 73.19 58.29
CA GLN A 71 -4.55 72.07 58.76
C GLN A 71 -5.61 71.63 57.73
N ALA A 72 -6.26 72.59 57.04
CA ALA A 72 -7.22 72.29 55.99
C ALA A 72 -6.56 71.59 54.79
N GLU A 73 -5.39 72.08 54.34
CA GLU A 73 -4.63 71.45 53.27
C GLU A 73 -4.07 70.08 53.67
N ASN A 74 -3.63 69.91 54.92
CA ASN A 74 -3.21 68.59 55.43
C ASN A 74 -4.36 67.58 55.40
N LYS A 75 -5.56 67.97 55.83
CA LYS A 75 -6.76 67.11 55.71
C LYS A 75 -7.09 66.80 54.24
N ARG A 76 -6.96 67.80 53.35
CA ARG A 76 -7.17 67.60 51.90
C ARG A 76 -6.15 66.61 51.32
N LEU A 77 -4.87 66.75 51.66
CA LEU A 77 -3.81 65.82 51.27
C LEU A 77 -4.08 64.40 51.77
N GLU A 78 -4.56 64.26 53.01
CA GLU A 78 -4.90 62.95 53.57
C GLU A 78 -6.07 62.30 52.81
N THR A 79 -7.15 63.04 52.56
CA THR A 79 -8.28 62.52 51.76
C THR A 79 -7.86 62.15 50.33
N LEU A 80 -7.03 62.97 49.69
CA LEU A 80 -6.53 62.70 48.35
C LEU A 80 -5.59 61.48 48.35
N GLY A 81 -4.77 61.33 49.39
CA GLY A 81 -3.92 60.15 49.61
C GLY A 81 -4.74 58.87 49.72
N GLN A 82 -5.83 58.88 50.49
CA GLN A 82 -6.76 57.76 50.60
C GLN A 82 -7.41 57.43 49.24
N GLN A 83 -7.85 58.45 48.48
CA GLN A 83 -8.42 58.26 47.15
C GLN A 83 -7.42 57.65 46.16
N VAL A 84 -6.17 58.13 46.17
CA VAL A 84 -5.09 57.56 45.36
C VAL A 84 -4.85 56.10 45.73
N GLN A 85 -4.93 55.74 47.01
CA GLN A 85 -4.76 54.36 47.46
C GLN A 85 -5.89 53.45 46.97
N VAL A 86 -7.14 53.90 47.06
CA VAL A 86 -8.31 53.18 46.53
C VAL A 86 -8.21 52.99 45.01
N LEU A 87 -7.84 54.05 44.27
CA LEU A 87 -7.67 53.97 42.81
C LEU A 87 -6.51 53.03 42.43
N LYS A 88 -5.39 53.09 43.14
CA LYS A 88 -4.28 52.14 42.96
C LYS A 88 -4.76 50.70 43.16
N HIS A 89 -5.53 50.43 44.22
CA HIS A 89 -6.07 49.11 44.47
C HIS A 89 -7.03 48.66 43.34
N LYS A 90 -7.91 49.54 42.86
CA LYS A 90 -8.81 49.25 41.73
C LYS A 90 -8.04 48.93 40.45
N VAL A 91 -7.03 49.73 40.11
CA VAL A 91 -6.17 49.49 38.94
C VAL A 91 -5.45 48.15 39.05
N LEU A 92 -4.90 47.84 40.22
CA LEU A 92 -4.18 46.58 40.46
C LEU A 92 -5.13 45.38 40.38
N HIS A 93 -6.34 45.50 40.94
CA HIS A 93 -7.38 44.48 40.83
C HIS A 93 -7.78 44.25 39.36
N GLN A 94 -7.98 45.31 38.59
CA GLN A 94 -8.33 45.21 37.17
C GLN A 94 -7.19 44.62 36.34
N LYS A 95 -5.92 44.99 36.61
CA LYS A 95 -4.73 44.37 36.00
C LYS A 95 -4.64 42.87 36.30
N LYS A 96 -4.94 42.47 37.55
CA LYS A 96 -4.97 41.06 37.96
C LYS A 96 -6.11 40.32 37.24
N HIS A 97 -7.28 40.94 37.11
CA HIS A 97 -8.44 40.36 36.45
C HIS A 97 -8.29 40.27 34.92
N MET A 98 -7.57 41.20 34.30
CA MET A 98 -7.24 41.20 32.87
C MET A 98 -6.10 40.23 32.52
N GLY A 99 -5.53 39.51 33.49
CA GLY A 99 -4.54 38.46 33.25
C GLY A 99 -3.18 38.97 32.74
N GLY A 100 -2.93 40.28 32.80
CA GLY A 100 -1.72 40.91 32.26
C GLY A 100 -1.83 41.29 30.78
N VAL A 101 -0.85 42.06 30.31
CA VAL A 101 -0.86 42.67 28.97
C VAL A 101 -0.78 41.60 27.86
N ASN A 102 -0.19 40.44 28.16
CA ASN A 102 0.01 39.37 27.20
C ASN A 102 -1.16 38.37 27.12
N ALA A 103 -2.08 38.35 28.10
CA ALA A 103 -3.16 37.38 28.13
C ALA A 103 -4.09 37.49 26.92
N ALA A 104 -4.39 38.70 26.45
CA ALA A 104 -5.19 38.90 25.24
C ALA A 104 -4.49 38.35 23.99
N ARG A 105 -3.18 38.62 23.85
CA ARG A 105 -2.39 38.14 22.72
C ARG A 105 -2.22 36.62 22.74
N GLU A 106 -1.97 36.02 23.90
CA GLU A 106 -1.84 34.59 24.07
C GLU A 106 -3.16 33.87 23.79
N ASN A 107 -4.29 34.39 24.30
CA ASN A 107 -5.60 33.85 24.00
C ASN A 107 -5.93 33.94 22.49
N GLN A 108 -5.63 35.07 21.85
CA GLN A 108 -5.78 35.22 20.39
C GLN A 108 -4.93 34.19 19.62
N GLN A 109 -3.70 33.93 20.07
CA GLN A 109 -2.82 32.93 19.46
C GLN A 109 -3.33 31.50 19.68
N MET A 110 -3.87 31.20 20.86
CA MET A 110 -4.48 29.90 21.16
C MET A 110 -5.72 29.66 20.30
N VAL A 111 -6.60 30.66 20.17
CA VAL A 111 -7.75 30.61 19.26
C VAL A 111 -7.29 30.45 17.82
N GLY A 112 -6.26 31.18 17.37
CA GLY A 112 -5.71 31.04 16.02
C GLY A 112 -5.13 29.65 15.73
N LYS A 113 -4.48 29.01 16.73
CA LYS A 113 -4.05 27.61 16.62
C LYS A 113 -5.24 26.66 16.56
N GLN A 114 -6.27 26.89 17.37
CA GLN A 114 -7.50 26.09 17.38
C GLN A 114 -8.19 26.12 16.01
N VAL A 115 -8.32 27.32 15.41
CA VAL A 115 -8.90 27.51 14.08
C VAL A 115 -8.13 26.69 13.04
N ARG A 116 -6.79 26.77 13.00
CA ARG A 116 -5.97 25.97 12.07
C ARG A 116 -6.14 24.47 12.26
N ILE A 117 -6.26 23.99 13.51
CA ILE A 117 -6.49 22.57 13.79
C ILE A 117 -7.86 22.13 13.24
N LEU A 118 -8.88 22.96 13.43
CA LEU A 118 -10.23 22.68 12.92
C LEU A 118 -10.28 22.73 11.39
N GLU A 119 -9.59 23.68 10.76
CA GLU A 119 -9.42 23.77 9.30
C GLU A 119 -8.74 22.51 8.77
N ASN A 120 -7.58 22.13 9.32
CA ASN A 120 -6.88 20.91 8.93
C ASN A 120 -7.73 19.64 9.12
N ARG A 121 -8.58 19.60 10.15
CA ARG A 121 -9.49 18.47 10.38
C ARG A 121 -10.64 18.47 9.37
N LEU A 122 -11.15 19.64 9.00
CA LEU A 122 -12.15 19.79 7.95
C LEU A 122 -11.58 19.36 6.60
N ASP A 123 -10.38 19.82 6.24
CA ASP A 123 -9.71 19.45 4.99
C ASP A 123 -9.48 17.94 4.89
N LYS A 124 -8.99 17.31 5.97
CA LYS A 124 -8.86 15.85 6.03
C LYS A 124 -10.21 15.15 5.87
N SER A 125 -11.29 15.70 6.43
CA SER A 125 -12.64 15.15 6.25
C SER A 125 -13.14 15.30 4.83
N LEU A 126 -12.83 16.42 4.16
CA LEU A 126 -13.20 16.67 2.76
C LEU A 126 -12.44 15.74 1.81
N VAL A 127 -11.15 15.50 2.05
CA VAL A 127 -10.36 14.52 1.29
C VAL A 127 -10.99 13.14 1.40
N LYS A 128 -11.30 12.68 2.63
CA LYS A 128 -11.97 11.38 2.85
C LYS A 128 -13.34 11.30 2.19
N PHE A 129 -14.10 12.40 2.21
CA PHE A 129 -15.41 12.46 1.55
C PHE A 129 -15.28 12.34 0.02
N ASN A 130 -14.31 13.06 -0.58
CA ASN A 130 -14.05 12.97 -2.01
C ASN A 130 -13.53 11.59 -2.42
N GLU A 131 -12.69 10.96 -1.60
CA GLU A 131 -12.23 9.59 -1.80
C GLU A 131 -13.41 8.61 -1.76
N ALA A 132 -14.28 8.73 -0.77
CA ALA A 132 -15.48 7.91 -0.67
C ALA A 132 -16.43 8.13 -1.86
N LEU A 133 -16.55 9.36 -2.38
CA LEU A 133 -17.32 9.65 -3.60
C LEU A 133 -16.70 8.98 -4.83
N ALA A 134 -15.37 9.01 -4.97
CA ALA A 134 -14.67 8.36 -6.06
C ALA A 134 -14.86 6.83 -6.01
N GLN A 135 -14.73 6.22 -4.84
CA GLN A 135 -15.02 4.80 -4.63
C GLN A 135 -16.49 4.47 -4.94
N ASN A 136 -17.44 5.30 -4.49
CA ASN A 136 -18.85 5.08 -4.79
C ASN A 136 -19.15 5.18 -6.29
N LYS A 137 -18.46 6.07 -7.00
CA LYS A 137 -18.55 6.17 -8.46
C LYS A 137 -18.03 4.90 -9.14
N ALA A 138 -16.87 4.40 -8.74
CA ALA A 138 -16.30 3.16 -9.27
C ALA A 138 -17.23 1.96 -9.03
N LEU A 139 -17.78 1.82 -7.81
CA LEU A 139 -18.74 0.76 -7.49
C LEU A 139 -20.03 0.85 -8.31
N ARG A 140 -20.52 2.07 -8.60
CA ARG A 140 -21.69 2.24 -9.49
C ARG A 140 -21.38 1.79 -10.91
N GLU A 141 -20.22 2.15 -11.44
CA GLU A 141 -19.78 1.72 -12.76
C GLU A 141 -19.63 0.19 -12.82
N GLU A 142 -19.09 -0.44 -11.78
CA GLU A 142 -19.00 -1.90 -11.66
C GLU A 142 -20.39 -2.57 -11.62
N ILE A 143 -21.33 -2.02 -10.83
CA ILE A 143 -22.71 -2.50 -10.80
C ILE A 143 -23.35 -2.41 -12.19
N ASP A 144 -23.13 -1.32 -12.92
CA ASP A 144 -23.66 -1.15 -14.28
C ASP A 144 -23.00 -2.08 -15.29
N ASN A 145 -21.72 -2.40 -15.13
CA ASN A 145 -21.03 -3.44 -15.91
C ASN A 145 -21.66 -4.82 -15.67
N LEU A 146 -21.77 -5.23 -14.40
CA LEU A 146 -22.37 -6.51 -14.02
C LEU A 146 -23.83 -6.62 -14.49
N ARG A 147 -24.59 -5.52 -14.46
CA ARG A 147 -25.95 -5.48 -15.00
C ARG A 147 -25.98 -5.70 -16.51
N ARG A 148 -25.08 -5.05 -17.26
CA ARG A 148 -24.96 -5.25 -18.71
C ARG A 148 -24.60 -6.69 -19.04
N GLU A 149 -23.62 -7.25 -18.34
CA GLU A 149 -23.22 -8.65 -18.48
C GLU A 149 -24.39 -9.59 -18.18
N ARG A 150 -25.12 -9.36 -17.08
CA ARG A 150 -26.30 -10.16 -16.73
C ARG A 150 -27.36 -10.14 -17.83
N VAL A 151 -27.62 -9.00 -18.46
CA VAL A 151 -28.58 -8.91 -19.58
C VAL A 151 -28.10 -9.75 -20.78
N VAL A 152 -26.80 -9.73 -21.08
CA VAL A 152 -26.22 -10.55 -22.14
C VAL A 152 -26.34 -12.05 -21.79
N PHE A 153 -26.00 -12.43 -20.57
CA PHE A 153 -26.15 -13.81 -20.09
C PHE A 153 -27.60 -14.27 -20.15
N ASP A 154 -28.56 -13.50 -19.65
CA ASP A 154 -29.99 -13.84 -19.70
C ASP A 154 -30.46 -14.04 -21.15
N ALA A 155 -29.96 -13.23 -22.10
CA ALA A 155 -30.27 -13.38 -23.52
C ALA A 155 -29.71 -14.68 -24.11
N ILE A 156 -28.46 -15.03 -23.76
CA ILE A 156 -27.80 -16.29 -24.16
C ILE A 156 -28.55 -17.48 -23.55
N TYR A 157 -28.84 -17.47 -22.26
CA TYR A 157 -29.60 -18.53 -21.57
C TYR A 157 -30.96 -18.78 -22.24
N ARG A 158 -31.73 -17.73 -22.51
CA ARG A 158 -33.01 -17.87 -23.23
C ARG A 158 -32.85 -18.43 -24.64
N LYS A 159 -31.73 -18.16 -25.31
CA LYS A 159 -31.45 -18.72 -26.64
C LYS A 159 -31.13 -20.21 -26.51
N LEU A 160 -30.28 -20.60 -25.57
CA LEU A 160 -29.96 -22.00 -25.28
C LEU A 160 -31.19 -22.79 -24.86
N GLU A 161 -32.07 -22.24 -24.02
CA GLU A 161 -33.33 -22.88 -23.63
C GLU A 161 -34.24 -23.14 -24.84
N ARG A 162 -34.34 -22.17 -25.75
CA ARG A 162 -35.10 -22.33 -27.01
C ARG A 162 -34.49 -23.43 -27.88
N GLU A 163 -33.18 -23.38 -28.12
CA GLU A 163 -32.47 -24.40 -28.90
C GLU A 163 -32.60 -25.79 -28.28
N HIS A 164 -32.54 -25.90 -26.96
CA HIS A 164 -32.75 -27.16 -26.25
C HIS A 164 -34.20 -27.66 -26.41
N SER A 165 -35.19 -26.78 -26.29
CA SER A 165 -36.59 -27.15 -26.52
C SER A 165 -36.83 -27.59 -27.97
N ASP A 166 -36.19 -26.94 -28.95
CA ASP A 166 -36.36 -27.27 -30.36
C ASP A 166 -35.68 -28.61 -30.70
N LYS A 167 -34.47 -28.87 -30.17
CA LYS A 167 -33.82 -30.19 -30.28
C LYS A 167 -34.66 -31.29 -29.64
N LYS A 168 -35.29 -31.03 -28.49
CA LYS A 168 -36.20 -32.00 -27.84
C LYS A 168 -37.41 -32.32 -28.73
N LYS A 169 -38.00 -31.32 -29.39
CA LYS A 169 -39.09 -31.53 -30.36
C LYS A 169 -38.63 -32.31 -31.57
N GLN A 170 -37.46 -31.99 -32.13
CA GLN A 170 -36.89 -32.74 -33.25
C GLN A 170 -36.63 -34.20 -32.87
N MET A 171 -36.09 -34.44 -31.68
CA MET A 171 -35.90 -35.80 -31.17
C MET A 171 -37.23 -36.55 -31.04
N ALA A 172 -38.26 -35.92 -30.48
CA ALA A 172 -39.60 -36.52 -30.40
C ALA A 172 -40.18 -36.84 -31.79
N ALA A 173 -40.07 -35.91 -32.74
CA ALA A 173 -40.53 -36.11 -34.11
C ALA A 173 -39.79 -37.27 -34.81
N THR A 174 -38.47 -37.38 -34.62
CA THR A 174 -37.69 -38.51 -35.15
C THR A 174 -38.12 -39.84 -34.53
N ILE A 175 -38.45 -39.87 -33.23
CA ILE A 175 -38.97 -41.07 -32.56
C ILE A 175 -40.34 -41.45 -33.13
N GLU A 176 -41.25 -40.49 -33.30
CA GLU A 176 -42.56 -40.73 -33.91
C GLU A 176 -42.44 -41.26 -35.34
N LEU A 177 -41.58 -40.65 -36.16
CA LEU A 177 -41.29 -41.12 -37.52
C LEU A 177 -40.69 -42.53 -37.52
N SER A 178 -39.80 -42.83 -36.57
CA SER A 178 -39.20 -44.16 -36.42
C SER A 178 -40.25 -45.19 -36.04
N ASN A 179 -41.15 -44.86 -35.09
CA ASN A 179 -42.25 -45.74 -34.71
C ASN A 179 -43.19 -46.01 -35.88
N LEU A 180 -43.54 -44.99 -36.67
CA LEU A 180 -44.35 -45.16 -37.87
C LEU A 180 -43.65 -46.08 -38.89
N ALA A 181 -42.35 -45.92 -39.09
CA ALA A 181 -41.58 -46.80 -39.98
C ALA A 181 -41.54 -48.25 -39.46
N TYR A 182 -41.45 -48.45 -38.13
CA TYR A 182 -41.55 -49.77 -37.52
C TYR A 182 -42.94 -50.39 -37.73
N GLU A 183 -44.02 -49.64 -37.52
CA GLU A 183 -45.40 -50.09 -37.78
C GLU A 183 -45.59 -50.49 -39.24
N GLN A 184 -45.12 -49.67 -40.18
CA GLN A 184 -45.20 -49.98 -41.62
C GLN A 184 -44.41 -51.24 -41.97
N ARG A 185 -43.19 -51.39 -41.44
CA ARG A 185 -42.36 -52.57 -41.66
C ARG A 185 -43.02 -53.82 -41.09
N ASP A 186 -43.57 -53.74 -39.89
CA ASP A 186 -44.19 -54.87 -39.20
C ASP A 186 -45.50 -55.27 -39.90
N ALA A 187 -46.28 -54.31 -40.41
CA ALA A 187 -47.45 -54.56 -41.27
C ALA A 187 -47.06 -55.29 -42.57
N ALA A 188 -46.05 -54.79 -43.29
CA ALA A 188 -45.57 -55.43 -44.51
C ALA A 188 -44.99 -56.84 -44.24
N ALA A 189 -44.32 -57.04 -43.11
CA ALA A 189 -43.83 -58.36 -42.70
C ALA A 189 -44.96 -59.35 -42.40
N LEU A 190 -46.07 -58.88 -41.80
CA LEU A 190 -47.25 -59.69 -41.55
C LEU A 190 -47.97 -60.06 -42.85
N GLU A 191 -48.11 -59.13 -43.78
CA GLU A 191 -48.65 -59.40 -45.12
C GLU A 191 -47.78 -60.40 -45.89
N LEU A 192 -46.46 -60.22 -45.87
CA LEU A 192 -45.52 -61.15 -46.52
C LEU A 192 -45.61 -62.55 -45.93
N ARG A 193 -45.73 -62.66 -44.60
CA ARG A 193 -45.97 -63.95 -43.93
C ARG A 193 -47.30 -64.58 -44.36
N GLY A 194 -48.36 -63.78 -44.44
CA GLY A 194 -49.67 -64.25 -44.92
C GLY A 194 -49.61 -64.78 -46.36
N LEU A 195 -48.94 -64.05 -47.26
CA LEU A 195 -48.73 -64.49 -48.65
C LEU A 195 -47.85 -65.74 -48.74
N GLN A 196 -46.81 -65.85 -47.91
CA GLN A 196 -45.98 -67.06 -47.84
C GLN A 196 -46.78 -68.28 -47.38
N GLU A 197 -47.66 -68.11 -46.38
CA GLU A 197 -48.49 -69.19 -45.87
C GLU A 197 -49.55 -69.61 -46.90
N ALA A 198 -50.18 -68.66 -47.59
CA ALA A 198 -51.08 -68.92 -48.71
C ALA A 198 -50.37 -69.66 -49.86
N ASN A 199 -49.20 -69.17 -50.31
CA ASN A 199 -48.38 -69.84 -51.32
C ASN A 199 -47.97 -71.25 -50.89
N ARG A 200 -47.68 -71.46 -49.59
CA ARG A 200 -47.34 -72.78 -49.07
C ARG A 200 -48.53 -73.73 -49.15
N VAL A 201 -49.72 -73.28 -48.75
CA VAL A 201 -50.94 -74.09 -48.85
C VAL A 201 -51.22 -74.44 -50.31
N GLU A 202 -51.16 -73.46 -51.21
CA GLU A 202 -51.36 -73.69 -52.65
C GLU A 202 -50.32 -74.66 -53.20
N ALA A 203 -49.04 -74.51 -52.85
CA ALA A 203 -47.97 -75.43 -53.26
C ALA A 203 -48.18 -76.85 -52.70
N ASP A 204 -48.67 -76.99 -51.48
CA ASP A 204 -49.01 -78.28 -50.88
C ASP A 204 -50.24 -78.91 -51.55
N GLU A 205 -51.24 -78.12 -51.94
CA GLU A 205 -52.39 -78.55 -52.75
C GLU A 205 -51.97 -79.00 -54.15
N HIS A 206 -51.14 -78.22 -54.84
CA HIS A 206 -50.55 -78.60 -56.13
C HIS A 206 -49.72 -79.88 -55.99
N ARG A 207 -48.93 -80.03 -54.92
CA ARG A 207 -48.16 -81.25 -54.65
C ARG A 207 -49.06 -82.45 -54.44
N ARG A 208 -50.18 -82.30 -53.70
CA ARG A 208 -51.18 -83.37 -53.53
C ARG A 208 -51.82 -83.75 -54.85
N ALA A 209 -52.26 -82.77 -55.65
CA ALA A 209 -52.87 -83.00 -56.95
C ALA A 209 -51.90 -83.71 -57.92
N VAL A 210 -50.63 -83.29 -57.96
CA VAL A 210 -49.59 -83.98 -58.74
C VAL A 210 -49.34 -85.39 -58.22
N GLY A 211 -49.32 -85.58 -56.90
CA GLY A 211 -49.21 -86.91 -56.28
C GLY A 211 -50.34 -87.85 -56.70
N GLU A 212 -51.60 -87.40 -56.63
CA GLU A 212 -52.75 -88.18 -57.08
C GLU A 212 -52.70 -88.50 -58.57
N LEU A 213 -52.25 -87.56 -59.42
CA LEU A 213 -52.05 -87.81 -60.84
C LEU A 213 -50.94 -88.82 -61.10
N MET A 214 -49.83 -88.75 -60.35
CA MET A 214 -48.75 -89.74 -60.41
C MET A 214 -49.21 -91.12 -59.96
N ASP A 215 -50.01 -91.22 -58.90
CA ASP A 215 -50.56 -92.48 -58.42
C ASP A 215 -51.53 -93.09 -59.45
N ARG A 216 -52.35 -92.27 -60.12
CA ARG A 216 -53.20 -92.71 -61.24
C ARG A 216 -52.37 -93.19 -62.43
N LEU A 217 -51.30 -92.48 -62.77
CA LEU A 217 -50.39 -92.88 -63.84
C LEU A 217 -49.66 -94.18 -63.47
N GLU A 218 -49.24 -94.33 -62.22
CA GLU A 218 -48.58 -95.54 -61.72
C GLU A 218 -49.55 -96.71 -61.64
N ALA A 219 -50.82 -96.49 -61.27
CA ALA A 219 -51.87 -97.50 -61.34
C ALA A 219 -52.17 -97.91 -62.80
N SER A 220 -52.26 -96.95 -63.72
CA SER A 220 -52.40 -97.22 -65.16
C SER A 220 -51.18 -97.96 -65.72
N ARG A 221 -49.97 -97.60 -65.29
CA ARG A 221 -48.73 -98.27 -65.65
C ARG A 221 -48.66 -99.67 -65.05
N ARG A 222 -49.05 -99.87 -63.80
CA ARG A 222 -49.13 -101.18 -63.15
C ARG A 222 -50.17 -102.07 -63.84
N GLN A 223 -51.32 -101.54 -64.23
CA GLN A 223 -52.29 -102.28 -65.04
C GLN A 223 -51.72 -102.65 -66.42
N SER A 224 -50.99 -101.73 -67.05
CA SER A 224 -50.26 -102.01 -68.29
C SER A 224 -49.17 -103.08 -68.07
N ASP A 225 -48.37 -103.00 -67.02
CA ASP A 225 -47.31 -103.95 -66.69
C ASP A 225 -47.86 -105.32 -66.22
N GLU A 226 -49.01 -105.36 -65.55
CA GLU A 226 -49.74 -106.61 -65.23
C GLU A 226 -50.36 -107.22 -66.49
N SER A 227 -50.90 -106.41 -67.39
CA SER A 227 -51.37 -106.89 -68.70
C SER A 227 -50.20 -107.38 -69.57
N PHE A 228 -49.05 -106.71 -69.49
CA PHE A 228 -47.80 -107.11 -70.14
C PHE A 228 -47.22 -108.39 -69.51
N LYS A 229 -47.21 -108.54 -68.18
CA LYS A 229 -46.79 -109.78 -67.49
C LYS A 229 -47.73 -110.96 -67.76
N ARG A 230 -49.04 -110.72 -67.94
CA ARG A 230 -49.99 -111.75 -68.37
C ARG A 230 -49.79 -112.17 -69.83
N HIS A 231 -49.23 -111.31 -70.68
CA HIS A 231 -48.86 -111.62 -72.07
C HIS A 231 -47.39 -112.06 -72.25
N ALA A 232 -46.50 -111.79 -71.29
CA ALA A 232 -45.06 -112.12 -71.33
C ALA A 232 -44.70 -113.40 -70.54
N GLY A 233 -45.68 -114.28 -70.31
CA GLY A 233 -45.51 -115.62 -69.72
C GLY A 233 -45.39 -116.75 -70.75
N ALA A 234 -45.17 -116.43 -72.03
CA ALA A 234 -44.96 -117.40 -73.10
C ALA A 234 -43.94 -116.89 -74.12
N SER A 235 -42.97 -117.74 -74.44
CA SER A 235 -41.85 -117.58 -75.37
C SER A 235 -40.60 -116.88 -74.80
N GLY A 236 -39.55 -117.68 -74.68
CA GLY A 236 -38.22 -117.26 -74.27
C GLY A 236 -37.21 -117.24 -75.42
N ALA A 237 -35.97 -117.10 -74.97
CA ALA A 237 -34.70 -117.33 -75.66
C ALA A 237 -34.26 -116.30 -76.71
N GLY A 238 -33.10 -115.70 -76.40
CA GLY A 238 -32.03 -115.58 -77.40
C GLY A 238 -31.67 -114.17 -77.85
N GLY A 239 -30.44 -113.77 -77.49
CA GLY A 239 -29.52 -113.19 -78.48
C GLY A 239 -29.58 -111.69 -78.73
N GLY A 240 -28.62 -110.97 -78.12
CA GLY A 240 -27.55 -110.29 -78.87
C GLY A 240 -27.88 -109.13 -79.82
N VAL A 241 -27.38 -107.94 -79.39
CA VAL A 241 -26.58 -106.96 -80.16
C VAL A 241 -27.24 -105.99 -81.14
N GLY A 242 -26.97 -104.70 -80.88
CA GLY A 242 -26.67 -103.65 -81.87
C GLY A 242 -27.82 -102.68 -82.17
N GLY A 243 -27.68 -101.36 -82.12
CA GLY A 243 -26.52 -100.49 -81.94
C GLY A 243 -26.87 -99.06 -82.43
N VAL A 244 -25.82 -98.21 -82.47
CA VAL A 244 -25.70 -96.88 -83.10
C VAL A 244 -26.22 -95.71 -82.26
N GLY A 245 -25.47 -94.65 -81.97
CA GLY A 245 -24.13 -94.19 -82.36
C GLY A 245 -23.80 -92.94 -81.52
N GLY A 246 -22.60 -92.39 -81.46
CA GLY A 246 -21.37 -92.69 -82.16
C GLY A 246 -20.22 -91.80 -81.63
N SER A 247 -19.11 -91.92 -82.33
CA SER A 247 -17.87 -91.15 -82.26
C SER A 247 -16.76 -91.66 -81.33
N SER A 248 -16.01 -92.59 -81.93
CA SER A 248 -14.60 -92.89 -81.75
C SER A 248 -13.69 -91.65 -81.63
N GLY A 249 -12.66 -91.83 -80.80
CA GLY A 249 -11.34 -91.21 -80.90
C GLY A 249 -10.31 -92.19 -80.33
N SER A 250 -9.93 -93.18 -81.13
CA SER A 250 -8.93 -94.20 -80.84
C SER A 250 -7.51 -93.70 -81.15
N GLY A 251 -6.57 -94.09 -80.30
CA GLY A 251 -5.19 -94.38 -80.72
C GLY A 251 -4.14 -93.31 -80.44
N ARG A 252 -3.23 -93.60 -79.51
CA ARG A 252 -1.86 -94.04 -79.83
C ARG A 252 -1.03 -94.11 -78.55
N VAL A 253 -0.79 -95.35 -78.10
CA VAL A 253 0.32 -95.69 -77.22
C VAL A 253 1.58 -95.70 -78.10
N GLY A 254 2.53 -94.84 -77.77
CA GLY A 254 3.79 -94.66 -78.49
C GLY A 254 4.75 -93.86 -77.60
N ASP A 255 5.73 -94.60 -77.10
CA ASP A 255 6.88 -94.22 -76.28
C ASP A 255 7.40 -92.79 -76.49
N LEU A 256 7.18 -91.92 -75.50
CA LEU A 256 7.83 -90.63 -75.33
C LEU A 256 8.03 -90.38 -73.83
N SER A 257 9.24 -89.95 -73.49
CA SER A 257 9.77 -89.65 -72.15
C SER A 257 8.72 -89.26 -71.08
N LEU A 258 8.79 -89.94 -69.94
CA LEU A 258 7.98 -89.72 -68.73
C LEU A 258 8.02 -88.26 -68.24
N ASP A 259 9.06 -87.50 -68.63
CA ASP A 259 9.23 -86.09 -68.30
C ASP A 259 8.46 -85.13 -69.25
N GLU A 260 8.18 -85.50 -70.50
CA GLU A 260 7.42 -84.65 -71.43
C GLU A 260 5.89 -84.86 -71.30
N GLU A 261 5.44 -86.06 -70.91
CA GLU A 261 4.02 -86.35 -70.67
C GLU A 261 3.50 -85.70 -69.37
N LEU A 262 4.34 -85.63 -68.33
CA LEU A 262 4.04 -84.90 -67.09
C LEU A 262 3.95 -83.39 -67.32
N GLU A 263 4.81 -82.82 -68.17
CA GLU A 263 4.72 -81.40 -68.50
C GLU A 263 3.49 -81.04 -69.33
N MET A 264 3.14 -81.85 -70.32
CA MET A 264 1.94 -81.64 -71.15
C MET A 264 0.66 -81.79 -70.33
N LYS A 265 0.59 -82.78 -69.44
CA LYS A 265 -0.56 -82.96 -68.51
C LYS A 265 -0.63 -81.86 -67.47
N LYS A 266 0.50 -81.35 -66.98
CA LYS A 266 0.58 -80.19 -66.08
C LYS A 266 0.21 -78.89 -66.80
N LYS A 267 0.56 -78.72 -68.08
CA LYS A 267 0.14 -77.59 -68.93
C LYS A 267 -1.37 -77.65 -69.26
N LEU A 268 -1.93 -78.83 -69.56
CA LEU A 268 -3.37 -79.04 -69.77
C LEU A 268 -4.20 -78.90 -68.48
N GLN A 269 -3.74 -79.42 -67.34
CA GLN A 269 -4.38 -79.15 -66.05
C GLN A 269 -4.31 -77.68 -65.65
N LYS A 270 -3.19 -77.00 -65.93
CA LYS A 270 -3.04 -75.57 -65.64
C LYS A 270 -3.86 -74.70 -66.60
N GLY A 271 -4.05 -75.13 -67.85
CA GLY A 271 -4.98 -74.54 -68.81
C GLY A 271 -6.45 -74.77 -68.44
N SER A 272 -6.83 -75.98 -68.02
CA SER A 272 -8.18 -76.29 -67.54
C SER A 272 -8.50 -75.61 -66.21
N TRP A 273 -7.51 -75.46 -65.31
CA TRP A 273 -7.63 -74.66 -64.08
C TRP A 273 -7.72 -73.16 -64.39
N GLY A 274 -7.00 -72.69 -65.42
CA GLY A 274 -7.13 -71.32 -65.94
C GLY A 274 -8.54 -71.04 -66.45
N VAL A 275 -9.10 -71.90 -67.30
CA VAL A 275 -10.45 -71.76 -67.85
C VAL A 275 -11.54 -71.95 -66.79
N ALA A 276 -11.35 -72.84 -65.81
CA ALA A 276 -12.29 -72.99 -64.70
C ALA A 276 -12.22 -71.80 -63.74
N LYS A 277 -11.02 -71.29 -63.44
CA LYS A 277 -10.83 -70.08 -62.63
C LYS A 277 -11.38 -68.85 -63.34
N GLU A 278 -11.25 -68.77 -64.66
CA GLU A 278 -11.80 -67.69 -65.48
C GLU A 278 -13.33 -67.81 -65.58
N LYS A 279 -13.90 -69.02 -65.73
CA LYS A 279 -15.36 -69.23 -65.65
C LYS A 279 -15.94 -68.93 -64.27
N VAL A 280 -15.25 -69.31 -63.19
CA VAL A 280 -15.67 -68.98 -61.82
C VAL A 280 -15.51 -67.49 -61.56
N HIS A 281 -14.46 -66.84 -62.07
CA HIS A 281 -14.29 -65.40 -61.94
C HIS A 281 -15.32 -64.63 -62.76
N VAL A 282 -15.68 -65.13 -63.95
CA VAL A 282 -16.76 -64.60 -64.78
C VAL A 282 -18.13 -64.85 -64.13
N GLN A 283 -18.37 -66.01 -63.50
CA GLN A 283 -19.59 -66.23 -62.73
C GLN A 283 -19.67 -65.33 -61.50
N VAL A 284 -18.58 -65.18 -60.74
CA VAL A 284 -18.52 -64.28 -59.59
C VAL A 284 -18.65 -62.82 -60.03
N SER A 285 -18.10 -62.44 -61.19
CA SER A 285 -18.30 -61.09 -61.71
C SER A 285 -19.73 -60.88 -62.23
N VAL A 286 -20.35 -61.89 -62.83
CA VAL A 286 -21.77 -61.86 -63.24
C VAL A 286 -22.70 -61.81 -62.04
N GLU A 287 -22.48 -62.61 -60.99
CA GLU A 287 -23.25 -62.54 -59.74
C GLU A 287 -23.03 -61.20 -59.03
N ARG A 288 -21.82 -60.64 -59.10
CA ARG A 288 -21.54 -59.32 -58.55
C ARG A 288 -22.23 -58.21 -59.35
N VAL A 289 -22.28 -58.32 -60.67
CA VAL A 289 -23.05 -57.42 -61.55
C VAL A 289 -24.54 -57.58 -61.28
N GLN A 290 -25.06 -58.81 -61.11
CA GLN A 290 -26.45 -59.06 -60.75
C GLN A 290 -26.80 -58.52 -59.36
N ASN A 291 -25.92 -58.65 -58.38
CA ASN A 291 -26.11 -58.04 -57.06
C ASN A 291 -26.09 -56.51 -57.12
N PHE A 292 -25.23 -55.94 -57.98
CA PHE A 292 -25.25 -54.50 -58.24
C PHE A 292 -26.52 -54.10 -58.98
N GLU A 293 -26.97 -54.85 -60.00
CA GLU A 293 -28.23 -54.61 -60.72
C GLU A 293 -29.45 -54.73 -59.80
N GLU A 294 -29.49 -55.70 -58.88
CA GLU A 294 -30.54 -55.80 -57.87
C GLU A 294 -30.49 -54.65 -56.85
N ALA A 295 -29.29 -54.26 -56.41
CA ALA A 295 -29.12 -53.12 -55.51
C ALA A 295 -29.49 -51.79 -56.21
N PHE A 296 -29.14 -51.66 -57.49
CA PHE A 296 -29.52 -50.54 -58.35
C PHE A 296 -31.02 -50.55 -58.65
N GLY A 297 -31.64 -51.70 -58.87
CA GLY A 297 -33.08 -51.83 -59.03
C GLY A 297 -33.83 -51.44 -57.75
N LYS A 298 -33.32 -51.82 -56.58
CA LYS A 298 -33.84 -51.38 -55.27
C LYS A 298 -33.67 -49.88 -55.07
N LEU A 299 -32.53 -49.31 -55.49
CA LEU A 299 -32.27 -47.86 -55.45
C LEU A 299 -33.13 -47.08 -56.46
N GLN A 300 -33.33 -47.59 -57.67
CA GLN A 300 -34.18 -46.99 -58.71
C GLN A 300 -35.64 -47.01 -58.27
N ALA A 301 -36.12 -48.11 -57.67
CA ALA A 301 -37.44 -48.20 -57.08
C ALA A 301 -37.64 -47.27 -55.87
N ALA A 302 -36.59 -47.03 -55.07
CA ALA A 302 -36.65 -46.16 -53.89
C ALA A 302 -36.50 -44.66 -54.22
N THR A 303 -35.89 -44.31 -55.35
CA THR A 303 -35.56 -42.92 -55.71
C THR A 303 -36.36 -42.36 -56.88
N GLY A 304 -36.92 -43.22 -57.75
CA GLY A 304 -37.82 -42.82 -58.84
C GLY A 304 -37.17 -41.97 -59.95
N LEU A 305 -35.84 -41.96 -60.05
CA LEU A 305 -35.09 -41.20 -61.05
C LEU A 305 -34.54 -42.16 -62.11
N ASP A 306 -34.90 -41.95 -63.37
CA ASP A 306 -34.57 -42.84 -64.50
C ASP A 306 -33.16 -42.63 -65.10
N ASP A 307 -32.39 -41.66 -64.57
CA ASP A 307 -31.07 -41.29 -65.10
C ASP A 307 -29.93 -41.71 -64.15
N LEU A 308 -29.16 -42.72 -64.58
CA LEU A 308 -28.07 -43.36 -63.83
C LEU A 308 -26.98 -42.36 -63.43
N GLU A 309 -26.67 -41.39 -64.30
CA GLU A 309 -25.61 -40.40 -64.05
C GLU A 309 -25.98 -39.44 -62.92
N GLN A 310 -27.26 -39.08 -62.81
CA GLN A 310 -27.77 -38.19 -61.76
C GLN A 310 -27.80 -38.89 -60.39
N LEU A 311 -28.12 -40.18 -60.34
CA LEU A 311 -28.09 -40.97 -59.11
C LEU A 311 -26.67 -41.12 -58.57
N VAL A 312 -25.71 -41.43 -59.46
CA VAL A 312 -24.29 -41.52 -59.09
C VAL A 312 -23.77 -40.16 -58.63
N ALA A 313 -24.11 -39.06 -59.30
CA ALA A 313 -23.75 -37.72 -58.86
C ALA A 313 -24.36 -37.36 -57.49
N SER A 314 -25.62 -37.74 -57.23
CA SER A 314 -26.24 -37.56 -55.92
C SER A 314 -25.62 -38.45 -54.85
N PHE A 315 -25.17 -39.66 -55.19
CA PHE A 315 -24.51 -40.57 -54.25
C PHE A 315 -23.13 -40.06 -53.89
N LEU A 316 -22.31 -39.65 -54.87
CA LEU A 316 -21.02 -39.01 -54.61
C LEU A 316 -21.20 -37.76 -53.74
N LYS A 317 -22.19 -36.92 -54.02
CA LYS A 317 -22.46 -35.73 -53.18
C LYS A 317 -22.83 -36.10 -51.74
N LYS A 318 -23.60 -37.18 -51.54
CA LYS A 318 -23.93 -37.69 -50.20
C LYS A 318 -22.73 -38.37 -49.54
N GLU A 319 -21.88 -39.03 -50.31
CA GLU A 319 -20.64 -39.65 -49.85
C GLU A 319 -19.63 -38.58 -49.41
N ASP A 320 -19.48 -37.50 -50.18
CA ASP A 320 -18.67 -36.33 -49.81
C ASP A 320 -19.20 -35.63 -48.55
N GLN A 321 -20.53 -35.49 -48.43
CA GLN A 321 -21.16 -34.97 -47.22
C GLN A 321 -20.94 -35.90 -46.02
N ASN A 322 -21.02 -37.21 -46.22
CA ASN A 322 -20.77 -38.20 -45.18
C ASN A 322 -19.29 -38.21 -44.76
N PHE A 323 -18.37 -38.10 -45.71
CA PHE A 323 -16.95 -37.97 -45.45
C PHE A 323 -16.63 -36.69 -44.67
N SER A 324 -17.28 -35.57 -45.03
CA SER A 324 -17.17 -34.30 -44.29
C SER A 324 -17.72 -34.41 -42.87
N LEU A 325 -18.86 -35.09 -42.68
CA LEU A 325 -19.43 -35.36 -41.37
C LEU A 325 -18.54 -36.29 -40.54
N PHE A 326 -17.93 -37.30 -41.16
CA PHE A 326 -17.00 -38.20 -40.48
C PHE A 326 -15.75 -37.46 -39.99
N ASN A 327 -15.20 -36.54 -40.80
CA ASN A 327 -14.11 -35.68 -40.38
C ASN A 327 -14.52 -34.75 -39.24
N TYR A 328 -15.73 -34.18 -39.30
CA TYR A 328 -16.27 -33.34 -38.22
C TYR A 328 -16.50 -34.14 -36.92
N VAL A 329 -17.01 -35.38 -37.02
CA VAL A 329 -17.15 -36.27 -35.85
C VAL A 329 -15.79 -36.59 -35.25
N ASN A 330 -14.77 -36.88 -36.06
CA ASN A 330 -13.42 -37.11 -35.55
C ASN A 330 -12.82 -35.85 -34.91
N GLU A 331 -13.07 -34.67 -35.47
CA GLU A 331 -12.63 -33.40 -34.90
C GLU A 331 -13.33 -33.11 -33.57
N GLN A 332 -14.64 -33.35 -33.48
CA GLN A 332 -15.40 -33.25 -32.24
C GLN A 332 -14.95 -34.29 -31.21
N SER A 333 -14.64 -35.52 -31.62
CA SER A 333 -14.07 -36.54 -30.72
C SER A 333 -12.70 -36.10 -30.17
N ASN A 334 -11.82 -35.52 -31.00
CA ASN A 334 -10.56 -34.96 -30.54
C ASN A 334 -10.75 -33.73 -29.62
N GLU A 335 -11.79 -32.93 -29.86
CA GLU A 335 -12.13 -31.79 -29.00
C GLU A 335 -12.68 -32.26 -27.64
N ILE A 336 -13.50 -33.31 -27.63
CA ILE A 336 -13.97 -33.97 -26.40
C ILE A 336 -12.78 -34.51 -25.61
N GLU A 337 -11.84 -35.22 -26.24
CA GLU A 337 -10.64 -35.72 -25.54
C GLU A 337 -9.80 -34.59 -24.92
N LYS A 338 -9.62 -33.48 -25.63
CA LYS A 338 -8.92 -32.29 -25.08
C LYS A 338 -9.68 -31.63 -23.94
N LEU A 339 -11.01 -31.58 -24.01
CA LEU A 339 -11.84 -31.03 -22.94
C LEU A 339 -11.84 -31.95 -21.71
N ASP A 340 -11.85 -33.26 -21.91
CA ASP A 340 -11.72 -34.25 -20.83
C ASP A 340 -10.35 -34.18 -20.15
N GLU A 341 -9.27 -33.96 -20.91
CA GLU A 341 -7.92 -33.73 -20.37
C GLU A 341 -7.88 -32.45 -19.52
N ARG A 342 -8.44 -31.34 -20.01
CA ARG A 342 -8.56 -30.09 -19.23
C ARG A 342 -9.44 -30.25 -18.00
N LEU A 343 -10.53 -31.01 -18.09
CA LEU A 343 -11.38 -31.32 -16.94
C LEU A 343 -10.63 -32.18 -15.92
N ALA A 344 -9.77 -33.10 -16.36
CA ALA A 344 -8.91 -33.87 -15.47
C ALA A 344 -7.85 -32.99 -14.79
N GLU A 345 -7.23 -32.07 -15.53
CA GLU A 345 -6.29 -31.08 -14.96
C GLU A 345 -6.97 -30.18 -13.92
N LEU A 346 -8.14 -29.62 -14.25
CA LEU A 346 -8.91 -28.77 -13.34
C LEU A 346 -9.39 -29.53 -12.10
N ARG A 347 -9.81 -30.79 -12.24
CA ARG A 347 -10.14 -31.64 -11.08
C ARG A 347 -8.93 -31.93 -10.22
N LEU A 348 -7.76 -32.14 -10.82
CA LEU A 348 -6.51 -32.34 -10.09
C LEU A 348 -6.13 -31.06 -9.34
N GLU A 349 -6.35 -29.90 -9.94
CA GLU A 349 -6.19 -28.59 -9.30
C GLU A 349 -7.21 -28.39 -8.15
N GLU A 350 -8.48 -28.73 -8.34
CA GLU A 350 -9.51 -28.71 -7.29
C GLU A 350 -9.16 -29.65 -6.12
N THR A 351 -8.60 -30.84 -6.37
CA THR A 351 -8.13 -31.70 -5.26
C THR A 351 -6.92 -31.12 -4.54
N LYS A 352 -6.03 -30.43 -5.26
CA LYS A 352 -4.84 -29.79 -4.71
C LYS A 352 -5.18 -28.58 -3.82
N TYR A 353 -6.22 -27.83 -4.17
CA TYR A 353 -6.67 -26.67 -3.39
C TYR A 353 -7.81 -27.01 -2.41
N GLY A 354 -8.64 -28.01 -2.70
CA GLY A 354 -9.72 -28.48 -1.84
C GLY A 354 -9.25 -29.09 -0.53
N ASP A 355 -8.05 -29.70 -0.52
CA ASP A 355 -7.39 -30.16 0.71
C ASP A 355 -6.83 -29.01 1.57
N SER A 356 -6.90 -27.74 1.12
CA SER A 356 -6.40 -26.58 1.86
C SER A 356 -7.47 -25.86 2.70
N ASP A 357 -8.77 -26.08 2.47
CA ASP A 357 -9.84 -25.24 3.06
C ASP A 357 -11.02 -26.00 3.69
N GLY A 358 -10.80 -27.18 4.29
CA GLY A 358 -11.92 -27.87 4.93
C GLY A 358 -11.60 -29.10 5.76
N SER A 359 -11.90 -29.01 7.05
CA SER A 359 -11.75 -30.04 8.08
C SER A 359 -12.23 -31.45 7.72
N SER A 360 -11.46 -32.43 8.24
CA SER A 360 -11.89 -33.76 8.69
C SER A 360 -12.63 -34.65 7.69
N SER A 361 -11.89 -35.55 7.04
CA SER A 361 -12.19 -36.99 6.96
C SER A 361 -11.55 -37.60 5.70
N GLY A 362 -10.61 -38.51 5.91
CA GLY A 362 -10.35 -39.61 4.97
C GLY A 362 -9.07 -39.51 4.17
N SER A 363 -8.31 -40.61 4.24
CA SER A 363 -7.24 -41.01 3.32
C SER A 363 -5.83 -40.46 3.58
N ALA A 364 -5.11 -41.23 4.39
CA ALA A 364 -3.67 -41.15 4.57
C ALA A 364 -2.91 -41.52 3.28
N SER A 365 -2.51 -40.51 2.47
CA SER A 365 -1.50 -40.72 1.42
C SER A 365 -0.77 -39.47 0.91
N GLY A 366 -0.62 -38.41 1.73
CA GLY A 366 0.05 -37.16 1.30
C GLY A 366 0.90 -36.44 2.37
N SER A 367 1.32 -37.14 3.42
CA SER A 367 1.79 -36.54 4.68
C SER A 367 3.08 -35.70 4.60
N SER A 368 3.91 -35.83 3.56
CA SER A 368 5.22 -35.15 3.48
C SER A 368 5.10 -33.72 2.92
N ASP A 369 4.42 -33.55 1.79
CA ASP A 369 4.34 -32.25 1.10
C ASP A 369 3.42 -31.27 1.83
N ALA A 370 2.30 -31.75 2.38
CA ALA A 370 1.42 -30.93 3.20
C ALA A 370 2.11 -30.40 4.47
N SER A 371 3.04 -31.18 5.04
CA SER A 371 3.82 -30.77 6.21
C SER A 371 4.88 -29.72 5.85
N GLN A 372 5.54 -29.87 4.69
CA GLN A 372 6.53 -28.91 4.19
C GLN A 372 5.87 -27.58 3.80
N HIS A 373 4.70 -27.62 3.16
CA HIS A 373 3.94 -26.41 2.83
C HIS A 373 3.45 -25.68 4.09
N LYS A 374 2.99 -26.43 5.09
CA LYS A 374 2.59 -25.86 6.39
C LYS A 374 3.78 -25.26 7.17
N GLN A 375 4.97 -25.84 7.03
CA GLN A 375 6.20 -25.27 7.60
C GLN A 375 6.62 -24.01 6.85
N LEU A 376 6.54 -24.00 5.52
CA LEU A 376 6.86 -22.83 4.70
C LEU A 376 5.91 -21.67 4.98
N LEU A 377 4.61 -21.94 5.13
CA LEU A 377 3.62 -20.92 5.50
C LEU A 377 3.91 -20.33 6.87
N ARG A 378 4.26 -21.16 7.87
CA ARG A 378 4.67 -20.67 9.20
C ARG A 378 5.97 -19.87 9.15
N ASP A 379 6.93 -20.26 8.32
CA ASP A 379 8.18 -19.51 8.17
C ASP A 379 7.96 -18.16 7.48
N LEU A 380 7.12 -18.13 6.45
CA LEU A 380 6.70 -16.88 5.80
C LEU A 380 5.89 -15.99 6.74
N GLU A 381 4.98 -16.54 7.53
CA GLU A 381 4.21 -15.81 8.54
C GLU A 381 5.13 -15.25 9.63
N SER A 382 6.10 -16.05 10.11
CA SER A 382 7.11 -15.58 11.07
C SER A 382 8.02 -14.50 10.48
N ARG A 383 8.41 -14.61 9.20
CA ARG A 383 9.20 -13.59 8.51
C ARG A 383 8.39 -12.32 8.31
N LEU A 384 7.12 -12.43 7.95
CA LEU A 384 6.21 -11.30 7.80
C LEU A 384 6.03 -10.56 9.13
N GLN A 385 5.79 -11.31 10.21
CA GLN A 385 5.65 -10.74 11.55
C GLN A 385 6.97 -10.09 12.02
N ALA A 386 8.13 -10.67 11.71
CA ALA A 386 9.42 -10.07 12.03
C ALA A 386 9.67 -8.78 11.23
N THR A 387 9.31 -8.74 9.94
CA THR A 387 9.42 -7.53 9.12
C THR A 387 8.45 -6.44 9.55
N GLU A 388 7.24 -6.81 9.97
CA GLU A 388 6.23 -5.88 10.48
C GLU A 388 6.67 -5.27 11.81
N GLN A 389 7.18 -6.08 12.75
CA GLN A 389 7.76 -5.57 13.99
C GLN A 389 8.99 -4.68 13.75
N ALA A 390 9.78 -4.95 12.71
CA ALA A 390 10.90 -4.09 12.34
C ALA A 390 10.41 -2.76 11.73
N ALA A 391 9.35 -2.79 10.92
CA ALA A 391 8.71 -1.59 10.37
C ALA A 391 8.10 -0.72 11.48
N ASP A 392 7.39 -1.30 12.43
CA ASP A 392 6.81 -0.60 13.59
C ASP A 392 7.90 0.10 14.43
N LYS A 393 9.03 -0.59 14.65
CA LYS A 393 10.18 0.00 15.36
C LYS A 393 10.79 1.15 14.58
N CYS A 394 10.92 1.03 13.26
CA CYS A 394 11.40 2.12 12.42
C CYS A 394 10.45 3.31 12.43
N GLU A 395 9.13 3.07 12.37
CA GLU A 395 8.13 4.13 12.46
C GLU A 395 8.18 4.86 13.80
N ALA A 396 8.27 4.12 14.91
CA ALA A 396 8.42 4.71 16.25
C ALA A 396 9.68 5.59 16.34
N ARG A 397 10.82 5.13 15.81
CA ARG A 397 12.07 5.91 15.78
C ARG A 397 11.94 7.16 14.90
N CYS A 398 11.27 7.07 13.75
CA CYS A 398 11.00 8.22 12.90
C CYS A 398 10.12 9.25 13.61
N GLN A 399 9.08 8.82 14.34
CA GLN A 399 8.22 9.72 15.11
C GLN A 399 9.00 10.44 16.22
N ASP A 400 9.88 9.74 16.94
CA ASP A 400 10.72 10.36 17.97
C ASP A 400 11.73 11.33 17.38
N ALA A 401 12.38 10.98 16.26
CA ALA A 401 13.25 11.91 15.53
C ALA A 401 12.47 13.17 15.08
N HIS A 402 11.24 13.01 14.60
CA HIS A 402 10.37 14.12 14.22
C HIS A 402 10.03 15.04 15.42
N ARG A 403 9.81 14.47 16.61
CA ARG A 403 9.61 15.27 17.84
C ARG A 403 10.85 16.10 18.18
N VAL A 404 12.04 15.51 18.06
CA VAL A 404 13.32 16.21 18.30
C VAL A 404 13.53 17.32 17.28
N VAL A 405 13.34 17.06 15.98
CA VAL A 405 13.47 18.07 14.92
C VAL A 405 12.50 19.24 15.14
N ASN A 406 11.26 18.97 15.53
CA ASN A 406 10.29 20.02 15.86
C ASN A 406 10.73 20.87 17.08
N ALA A 407 11.29 20.23 18.12
CA ALA A 407 11.83 20.96 19.26
C ALA A 407 13.02 21.85 18.86
N VAL A 408 13.93 21.33 18.03
CA VAL A 408 15.07 22.07 17.49
C VAL A 408 14.61 23.26 16.63
N LYS A 409 13.62 23.06 15.76
CA LYS A 409 13.01 24.13 14.95
C LYS A 409 12.45 25.27 15.80
N ILE A 410 11.76 24.96 16.90
CA ILE A 410 11.28 25.98 17.86
C ILE A 410 12.47 26.69 18.52
N GLY A 411 13.50 25.95 18.92
CA GLY A 411 14.73 26.51 19.50
C GLY A 411 15.45 27.47 18.56
N ILE A 412 15.61 27.09 17.29
CA ILE A 412 16.25 27.90 16.24
C ILE A 412 15.45 29.17 15.98
N GLN A 413 14.12 29.09 15.86
CA GLN A 413 13.27 30.27 15.70
C GLN A 413 13.40 31.25 16.88
N SER A 414 13.51 30.73 18.10
CA SER A 414 13.75 31.52 19.31
C SER A 414 15.12 32.20 19.29
N LEU A 415 16.17 31.47 18.93
CA LEU A 415 17.53 32.01 18.80
C LEU A 415 17.61 33.08 17.73
N PHE A 416 17.08 32.83 16.53
CA PHE A 416 17.02 33.79 15.42
C PHE A 416 16.37 35.12 15.83
N SER A 417 15.30 35.04 16.62
CA SER A 417 14.60 36.22 17.12
C SER A 417 15.42 36.97 18.19
N LYS A 418 16.16 36.25 19.04
CA LYS A 418 16.96 36.83 20.13
C LYS A 418 18.28 37.43 19.66
N THR A 419 18.93 36.84 18.67
CA THR A 419 20.17 37.36 18.08
C THR A 419 19.95 38.57 17.17
N GLY A 420 18.68 38.92 16.89
CA GLY A 420 18.33 40.05 16.05
C GLY A 420 18.74 39.86 14.60
N CYS A 421 18.74 38.62 14.11
CA CYS A 421 18.96 38.33 12.69
C CYS A 421 17.88 39.02 11.85
N SER A 422 18.26 39.63 10.72
CA SER A 422 17.33 40.38 9.88
C SER A 422 16.32 39.45 9.22
N ALA A 423 15.09 39.42 9.76
CA ALA A 423 13.98 38.67 9.20
C ALA A 423 13.71 39.04 7.72
N GLN A 424 13.98 40.29 7.33
CA GLN A 424 13.87 40.75 5.94
C GLN A 424 14.88 40.10 4.99
N ALA A 425 16.13 39.91 5.40
CA ALA A 425 17.13 39.25 4.53
C ALA A 425 16.84 37.76 4.35
N MET A 426 16.24 37.10 5.34
CA MET A 426 15.82 35.70 5.24
C MET A 426 14.56 35.50 4.40
N VAL A 427 13.57 36.39 4.51
CA VAL A 427 12.34 36.33 3.70
C VAL A 427 12.66 36.59 2.22
N GLU A 428 13.62 37.48 1.94
CA GLU A 428 14.05 37.80 0.56
C GLU A 428 14.88 36.65 -0.06
N LEU A 429 15.60 35.86 0.74
CA LEU A 429 16.44 34.76 0.27
C LEU A 429 15.74 33.40 0.22
N LEU A 430 14.82 33.11 1.15
CA LEU A 430 14.15 31.80 1.29
C LEU A 430 12.64 31.84 1.05
N GLY A 431 12.03 33.00 0.84
CA GLY A 431 10.62 33.16 0.52
C GLY A 431 9.65 32.87 1.67
N ASP A 432 10.14 32.37 2.82
CA ASP A 432 9.29 31.96 3.93
C ASP A 432 9.89 32.37 5.29
N ALA A 433 9.05 32.97 6.15
CA ALA A 433 9.45 33.55 7.44
C ALA A 433 9.51 32.51 8.59
N VAL A 434 9.18 31.25 8.28
CA VAL A 434 9.07 30.16 9.24
C VAL A 434 10.17 29.15 8.99
N VAL A 435 10.81 28.68 10.07
CA VAL A 435 11.77 27.59 10.00
C VAL A 435 11.04 26.31 9.57
N THR A 436 11.50 25.61 8.55
CA THR A 436 11.01 24.34 7.99
C THR A 436 12.17 23.36 7.90
N ASP A 437 11.89 22.09 7.70
CA ASP A 437 12.92 21.04 7.73
C ASP A 437 13.94 21.22 6.58
N ALA A 438 13.51 21.79 5.45
CA ALA A 438 14.36 22.10 4.30
C ALA A 438 15.25 23.34 4.51
N ASN A 439 14.87 24.26 5.41
CA ASN A 439 15.58 25.52 5.62
C ASN A 439 16.30 25.61 6.99
N LEU A 440 16.19 24.57 7.82
CA LEU A 440 16.74 24.52 9.18
C LEU A 440 18.23 24.86 9.23
N LEU A 441 19.01 24.31 8.29
CA LEU A 441 20.46 24.50 8.17
C LEU A 441 20.80 25.94 7.78
N GLN A 442 20.05 26.53 6.86
CA GLN A 442 20.25 27.91 6.41
C GLN A 442 19.95 28.90 7.54
N TYR A 443 18.88 28.69 8.32
CA TYR A 443 18.61 29.50 9.52
C TYR A 443 19.75 29.38 10.53
N LEU A 444 20.29 28.17 10.75
CA LEU A 444 21.41 27.96 11.67
C LEU A 444 22.67 28.69 11.21
N GLY A 445 23.00 28.64 9.92
CA GLY A 445 24.17 29.33 9.36
C GLY A 445 24.08 30.86 9.45
N VAL A 446 22.88 31.43 9.29
CA VAL A 446 22.67 32.88 9.48
C VAL A 446 22.79 33.29 10.95
N ILE A 447 22.28 32.46 11.86
CA ILE A 447 22.46 32.67 13.31
C ILE A 447 23.93 32.59 13.68
N GLU A 448 24.67 31.62 13.13
CA GLU A 448 26.10 31.46 13.37
C GLU A 448 26.87 32.69 12.89
N HIS A 449 26.65 33.14 11.65
CA HIS A 449 27.29 34.35 11.11
C HIS A 449 27.00 35.57 12.00
N LYS A 450 25.75 35.77 12.40
CA LYS A 450 25.37 36.91 13.24
C LYS A 450 25.98 36.84 14.64
N THR A 451 26.06 35.63 15.21
CA THR A 451 26.64 35.41 16.54
C THR A 451 28.15 35.69 16.50
N ASN A 452 28.83 35.26 15.45
CA ASN A 452 30.24 35.56 15.22
C ASN A 452 30.49 37.06 15.04
N ASP A 453 29.63 37.78 14.30
CA ASP A 453 29.73 39.24 14.18
C ASP A 453 29.61 39.95 15.52
N VAL A 454 28.66 39.53 16.36
CA VAL A 454 28.46 40.09 17.71
C VAL A 454 29.68 39.81 18.59
N LEU A 455 30.25 38.60 18.51
CA LEU A 455 31.50 38.24 19.19
C LEU A 455 32.66 39.13 18.75
N HIS A 456 32.82 39.37 17.44
CA HIS A 456 33.84 40.27 16.91
C HIS A 456 33.66 41.72 17.38
N GLN A 457 32.42 42.22 17.38
CA GLN A 457 32.12 43.56 17.91
C GLN A 457 32.46 43.66 19.39
N TYR A 458 32.06 42.66 20.19
CA TYR A 458 32.39 42.61 21.62
C TYR A 458 33.90 42.59 21.86
N ALA A 459 34.65 41.74 21.14
CA ALA A 459 36.10 41.68 21.24
C ALA A 459 36.76 43.04 20.92
N SER A 460 36.24 43.75 19.92
CA SER A 460 36.73 45.09 19.56
C SER A 460 36.46 46.14 20.64
N VAL A 461 35.29 46.09 21.30
CA VAL A 461 34.92 47.02 22.38
C VAL A 461 35.74 46.75 23.64
N VAL A 462 35.98 45.48 23.96
CA VAL A 462 36.85 45.09 25.09
C VAL A 462 38.28 45.56 24.84
N ALA A 463 38.82 45.38 23.63
CA ALA A 463 40.14 45.87 23.25
C ALA A 463 40.23 47.40 23.34
N GLN A 464 39.19 48.13 22.92
CA GLN A 464 39.12 49.59 23.03
C GLN A 464 39.03 50.06 24.48
N GLN A 465 38.25 49.39 25.34
CA GLN A 465 38.17 49.70 26.77
C GLN A 465 39.51 49.47 27.48
N GLN A 466 40.23 48.39 27.15
CA GLN A 466 41.56 48.15 27.68
C GLN A 466 42.56 49.23 27.24
N GLN A 467 42.50 49.67 25.99
CA GLN A 467 43.32 50.79 25.50
C GLN A 467 42.95 52.13 26.17
N GLN A 468 41.67 52.38 26.44
CA GLN A 468 41.22 53.57 27.16
C GLN A 468 41.66 53.56 28.62
N GLN A 469 41.61 52.41 29.31
CA GLN A 469 42.12 52.27 30.67
C GLN A 469 43.65 52.46 30.75
N GLN A 470 44.40 52.04 29.72
CA GLN A 470 45.83 52.35 29.62
C GLN A 470 46.09 53.85 29.36
N LYS A 471 45.24 54.53 28.60
CA LYS A 471 45.34 55.98 28.36
C LYS A 471 44.97 56.81 29.60
N THR A 472 43.94 56.41 30.36
CA THR A 472 43.57 57.07 31.61
C THR A 472 44.59 56.82 32.72
N ARG A 473 45.22 55.63 32.78
CA ARG A 473 46.40 55.38 33.63
C ARG A 473 47.62 56.23 33.24
N LYS A 474 47.71 56.73 32.01
CA LYS A 474 48.80 57.63 31.54
C LYS A 474 48.49 59.13 31.69
N HIS A 475 47.28 59.54 32.07
CA HIS A 475 46.89 60.97 32.19
C HIS A 475 46.49 61.42 33.61
N GLY A 476 46.45 60.52 34.59
CA GLY A 476 46.40 60.86 36.01
C GLY A 476 47.80 60.81 36.61
N HIS A 477 48.17 61.85 37.37
CA HIS A 477 49.47 62.08 38.00
C HIS A 477 50.19 60.83 38.54
N GLY A 478 51.53 60.88 38.43
CA GLY A 478 52.43 59.91 39.00
C GLY A 478 52.42 59.81 40.52
N GLN A 479 53.15 58.80 40.96
CA GLN A 479 53.48 58.34 42.31
C GLN A 479 52.63 57.16 42.82
N GLN A 480 53.31 56.00 42.80
CA GLN A 480 53.17 54.80 43.64
C GLN A 480 51.83 54.05 43.62
N ALA A 481 51.82 52.88 42.97
CA ALA A 481 51.77 51.59 43.67
C ALA A 481 51.85 50.42 42.66
N ASP A 482 52.62 49.42 43.06
CA ASP A 482 52.79 48.13 42.41
C ASP A 482 51.50 47.29 42.32
N VAL A 483 51.66 46.20 41.56
CA VAL A 483 51.01 44.89 41.63
C VAL A 483 49.82 44.62 40.68
N TYR A 484 50.02 43.54 39.91
CA TYR A 484 49.11 42.76 39.06
C TYR A 484 48.90 43.24 37.62
N GLU A 485 49.86 42.88 36.77
CA GLU A 485 49.73 42.84 35.32
C GLU A 485 49.99 41.39 34.87
N HIS A 486 48.94 40.58 34.70
CA HIS A 486 49.10 39.21 34.21
C HIS A 486 47.83 38.66 33.55
N GLU A 487 47.29 39.31 32.51
CA GLU A 487 46.28 38.68 31.64
C GLU A 487 46.01 39.43 30.31
N ALA A 488 47.04 39.95 29.64
CA ALA A 488 46.88 40.74 28.40
C ALA A 488 47.81 40.32 27.25
N LEU A 489 47.95 39.02 26.98
CA LEU A 489 48.86 38.52 25.93
C LEU A 489 48.31 37.37 25.06
N PHE A 490 46.98 37.22 24.91
CA PHE A 490 46.44 36.13 24.08
C PHE A 490 45.47 36.52 22.95
N MET A 491 45.19 37.80 22.69
CA MET A 491 44.17 38.17 21.68
C MET A 491 44.63 39.10 20.54
N ALA A 492 45.93 39.35 20.38
CA ALA A 492 46.44 40.31 19.38
C ALA A 492 47.33 39.69 18.28
N SER A 493 47.13 38.42 17.90
CA SER A 493 47.93 37.77 16.85
C SER A 493 47.10 36.87 15.91
N ALA A 494 45.97 37.38 15.41
CA ALA A 494 45.23 36.69 14.35
C ALA A 494 44.58 37.68 13.38
N SER A 495 45.40 38.52 12.73
CA SER A 495 44.96 39.28 11.54
C SER A 495 46.16 39.92 10.82
N SER A 496 46.97 39.08 10.14
CA SER A 496 47.82 39.52 9.00
C SER A 496 48.61 38.35 8.42
N ALA A 497 48.17 37.78 7.29
CA ALA A 497 49.02 37.37 6.15
C ALA A 497 48.18 36.61 5.11
N SER A 498 48.04 37.22 3.94
CA SER A 498 47.58 36.61 2.70
C SER A 498 48.78 36.56 1.75
N ALA A 499 49.22 35.36 1.32
CA ALA A 499 49.93 35.06 0.05
C ALA A 499 50.38 33.57 -0.03
N LEU A 500 50.05 32.92 -1.16
CA LEU A 500 50.27 31.53 -1.61
C LEU A 500 51.76 31.10 -1.82
N PRO A 501 52.14 29.86 -2.29
CA PRO A 501 51.40 28.60 -2.60
C PRO A 501 52.07 27.25 -2.14
N GLN A 502 51.39 26.13 -2.47
CA GLN A 502 51.87 24.74 -2.75
C GLN A 502 51.57 23.61 -1.72
N GLN A 503 50.78 22.65 -2.23
CA GLN A 503 50.61 21.23 -1.84
C GLN A 503 51.94 20.43 -1.90
N PRO A 504 52.00 19.13 -1.49
CA PRO A 504 50.97 18.24 -0.93
C PRO A 504 51.40 17.48 0.36
N GLN A 505 50.44 16.99 1.16
CA GLN A 505 50.31 15.57 1.57
C GLN A 505 49.29 15.39 2.72
N GLN A 506 48.28 14.56 2.41
CA GLN A 506 47.43 13.65 3.20
C GLN A 506 47.21 13.88 4.72
N PRO A 507 45.94 13.88 5.19
CA PRO A 507 45.61 13.96 6.61
C PRO A 507 45.43 12.56 7.23
N GLN A 508 46.02 12.36 8.42
CA GLN A 508 45.57 11.35 9.38
C GLN A 508 44.95 12.03 10.60
N GLN A 509 43.92 11.36 11.07
CA GLN A 509 42.92 11.72 12.08
C GLN A 509 43.54 12.09 13.43
N HIS A 510 42.94 13.05 14.15
CA HIS A 510 42.71 13.02 15.60
C HIS A 510 41.91 14.27 16.03
N HIS A 511 40.59 14.13 16.15
CA HIS A 511 39.78 15.05 16.95
C HIS A 511 39.66 14.49 18.37
N SER A 512 40.40 15.07 19.31
CA SER A 512 40.14 14.95 20.74
C SER A 512 39.48 16.24 21.21
N GLY A 513 38.27 16.12 21.76
CA GLY A 513 37.52 17.22 22.34
C GLY A 513 38.10 17.71 23.68
N LEU A 514 38.03 19.02 23.91
CA LEU A 514 38.17 19.65 25.21
C LEU A 514 36.81 20.29 25.57
N GLN A 515 35.99 19.55 26.32
CA GLN A 515 35.05 20.08 27.31
C GLN A 515 35.71 19.82 28.68
N ALA A 516 35.67 20.64 29.72
CA ALA A 516 34.93 21.84 30.05
C ALA A 516 35.62 22.52 31.27
N VAL A 517 35.35 23.81 31.52
CA VAL A 517 35.68 24.48 32.80
C VAL A 517 34.51 25.38 33.22
N LEU A 518 33.70 24.91 34.17
CA LEU A 518 33.26 25.58 35.42
C LEU A 518 31.83 25.21 35.86
N GLY A 519 31.74 24.62 37.05
CA GLY A 519 30.51 24.55 37.85
C GLY A 519 30.50 23.47 38.92
N VAL A 520 31.33 23.60 39.95
CA VAL A 520 31.41 22.68 41.11
C VAL A 520 30.35 23.03 42.16
N GLY A 521 29.56 22.04 42.59
CA GLY A 521 28.79 21.99 43.84
C GLY A 521 28.97 20.61 44.50
N PRO A 522 28.80 20.44 45.84
CA PRO A 522 29.60 19.50 46.62
C PRO A 522 29.02 18.07 46.78
N LEU A 523 29.97 17.11 46.72
CA LEU A 523 30.19 15.87 47.49
C LEU A 523 29.00 14.94 47.87
N THR A 524 28.90 13.86 47.10
CA THR A 524 28.30 12.51 47.30
C THR A 524 28.79 11.79 48.59
N PRO A 525 28.13 10.72 49.14
CA PRO A 525 28.16 9.36 48.53
C PRO A 525 27.06 8.33 48.89
N MET A 526 26.83 7.34 48.01
CA MET A 526 27.06 5.89 48.27
C MET A 526 26.28 4.96 47.30
N GLY A 527 27.01 4.03 46.66
CA GLY A 527 26.50 2.76 46.08
C GLY A 527 26.55 2.67 44.55
N GLN A 528 27.73 2.43 43.94
CA GLN A 528 28.18 1.14 43.32
C GLN A 528 27.40 0.74 42.07
N GLU A 529 27.94 0.39 40.89
CA GLU A 529 29.28 0.26 40.29
C GLU A 529 29.04 0.22 38.75
N PRO A 530 29.93 0.74 37.89
CA PRO A 530 29.64 0.96 36.46
C PRO A 530 29.95 -0.26 35.56
N LEU A 531 28.98 -0.66 34.74
CA LEU A 531 29.16 -1.59 33.60
C LEU A 531 29.75 -0.83 32.41
N GLN A 532 30.96 -1.23 32.01
CA GLN A 532 31.70 -0.70 30.87
C GLN A 532 31.35 -1.46 29.60
N ILE A 533 30.65 -0.81 28.66
CA ILE A 533 30.36 -1.35 27.32
C ILE A 533 31.14 -0.51 26.31
N ASN A 534 32.07 -1.16 25.61
CA ASN A 534 32.84 -0.54 24.53
C ASN A 534 31.95 -0.26 23.30
N PRO A 535 32.13 0.88 22.60
CA PRO A 535 31.44 1.14 21.34
C PRO A 535 31.95 0.18 20.23
N PRO A 536 31.06 -0.44 19.42
CA PRO A 536 31.48 -1.29 18.31
C PRO A 536 32.17 -0.48 17.21
N ASN A 537 33.20 -1.10 16.63
CA ASN A 537 34.10 -0.57 15.61
C ASN A 537 33.35 -0.28 14.29
N LEU A 538 33.61 0.91 13.73
CA LEU A 538 32.95 1.45 12.54
C LEU A 538 33.75 1.08 11.27
N GLU A 539 33.89 -0.21 10.93
CA GLU A 539 34.51 -0.63 9.66
C GLU A 539 33.87 -1.88 9.00
N ASP A 540 32.64 -2.26 9.36
CA ASP A 540 31.93 -3.40 8.72
C ASP A 540 30.68 -3.02 7.91
N TYR A 541 30.63 -1.79 7.38
CA TYR A 541 29.63 -1.38 6.38
C TYR A 541 30.32 -0.70 5.19
N SER A 542 30.98 -1.50 4.36
CA SER A 542 31.32 -1.14 2.98
C SER A 542 30.41 -1.93 2.05
N SER A 543 29.20 -1.41 1.78
CA SER A 543 28.37 -1.84 0.66
C SER A 543 28.51 -0.82 -0.46
N GLU A 544 29.01 -1.30 -1.59
CA GLU A 544 29.22 -0.60 -2.84
C GLU A 544 27.94 0.08 -3.35
N ASP A 545 28.15 1.22 -4.01
CA ASP A 545 27.16 1.99 -4.76
C ASP A 545 26.33 1.10 -5.71
N ASP A 546 25.01 1.27 -5.69
CA ASP A 546 24.20 1.08 -6.89
C ASP A 546 23.18 2.23 -7.00
N ASP A 547 23.49 3.07 -7.98
CA ASP A 547 22.70 4.11 -8.62
C ASP A 547 21.27 3.61 -8.95
N SER A 548 20.26 4.30 -8.40
CA SER A 548 18.87 4.13 -8.84
C SER A 548 18.19 5.48 -8.98
N GLY A 549 18.73 6.29 -9.91
CA GLY A 549 17.92 7.24 -10.65
C GLY A 549 16.94 6.53 -11.59
N ASP A 550 15.66 6.89 -11.44
CA ASP A 550 14.68 7.07 -12.50
C ASP A 550 14.28 5.84 -13.36
N ASN A 551 13.04 5.37 -13.21
CA ASN A 551 12.35 4.52 -14.18
C ASN A 551 10.83 4.71 -14.09
N ASP A 552 10.35 5.89 -14.46
CA ASP A 552 8.93 6.17 -14.71
C ASP A 552 8.49 5.88 -16.18
N ASP A 553 9.36 5.32 -17.02
CA ASP A 553 9.12 5.15 -18.47
C ASP A 553 8.50 3.79 -18.90
N ASN A 554 7.66 3.17 -18.07
CA ASN A 554 7.18 1.80 -18.33
C ASN A 554 5.77 1.68 -18.93
N MET A 555 5.22 2.74 -19.57
CA MET A 555 3.87 2.69 -20.16
C MET A 555 3.81 2.96 -21.67
N HIS A 556 4.80 2.48 -22.45
CA HIS A 556 4.70 2.44 -23.91
C HIS A 556 5.13 1.08 -24.52
N PRO A 557 4.49 0.64 -25.63
CA PRO A 557 4.84 -0.62 -26.28
C PRO A 557 6.25 -0.53 -26.88
N LEU A 558 7.14 -1.44 -26.47
CA LEU A 558 8.55 -1.45 -26.87
C LEU A 558 8.73 -1.74 -28.36
N THR A 559 9.66 -1.02 -28.99
CA THR A 559 10.05 -1.24 -30.38
C THR A 559 10.94 -2.48 -30.53
N ARG A 560 11.01 -3.05 -31.74
CA ARG A 560 11.75 -4.30 -32.03
C ARG A 560 13.24 -4.23 -31.65
N ASP A 561 13.84 -3.05 -31.75
CA ASP A 561 15.25 -2.87 -31.48
C ASP A 561 15.52 -2.70 -29.97
N GLU A 562 14.60 -2.14 -29.21
CA GLU A 562 14.65 -2.10 -27.73
C GLU A 562 14.50 -3.50 -27.12
N LEU A 563 13.64 -4.34 -27.70
CA LEU A 563 13.47 -5.72 -27.28
C LEU A 563 14.76 -6.54 -27.49
N LYS A 564 15.45 -6.31 -28.61
CA LYS A 564 16.75 -6.94 -28.92
C LYS A 564 17.85 -6.52 -27.94
N VAL A 565 17.88 -5.24 -27.55
CA VAL A 565 18.87 -4.75 -26.58
C VAL A 565 18.61 -5.33 -25.19
N ARG A 566 17.34 -5.42 -24.75
CA ARG A 566 16.98 -6.06 -23.47
C ARG A 566 17.28 -7.56 -23.45
N THR A 567 17.04 -8.27 -24.55
CA THR A 567 17.40 -9.70 -24.65
C THR A 567 18.92 -9.92 -24.65
N LEU A 568 19.69 -9.08 -25.34
CA LEU A 568 21.15 -9.13 -25.29
C LEU A 568 21.71 -8.82 -23.89
N LYS A 569 21.10 -7.89 -23.15
CA LYS A 569 21.48 -7.56 -21.77
C LYS A 569 21.17 -8.72 -20.80
N GLY A 570 20.03 -9.39 -20.99
CA GLY A 570 19.66 -10.61 -20.25
C GLY A 570 20.60 -11.78 -20.52
N LEU A 571 21.00 -11.98 -21.78
CA LEU A 571 21.93 -13.04 -22.17
C LEU A 571 23.34 -12.82 -21.59
N ARG A 572 23.77 -11.56 -21.45
CA ARG A 572 25.05 -11.20 -20.82
C ARG A 572 25.07 -11.48 -19.31
N ARG A 573 23.93 -11.35 -18.62
CA ARG A 573 23.76 -11.70 -17.20
C ARG A 573 23.78 -13.22 -16.98
N LEU A 574 23.12 -13.99 -17.85
CA LEU A 574 23.16 -15.46 -17.82
C LEU A 574 24.56 -16.05 -18.06
N HIS A 575 25.40 -15.37 -18.85
CA HIS A 575 26.79 -15.79 -19.07
C HIS A 575 27.70 -15.53 -17.85
N HIS A 576 27.36 -14.59 -16.97
CA HIS A 576 28.10 -14.32 -15.73
C HIS A 576 27.73 -15.27 -14.59
N SER A 577 26.46 -15.72 -14.52
CA SER A 577 26.02 -16.65 -13.48
C SER A 577 26.56 -18.08 -13.66
N ASN A 578 26.97 -18.45 -14.88
CA ASN A 578 27.50 -19.79 -15.16
C ASN A 578 29.01 -19.94 -14.88
N ALA A 579 29.72 -18.83 -14.59
CA ALA A 579 31.15 -18.83 -14.29
C ALA A 579 31.45 -19.06 -12.80
N THR A 580 30.51 -18.76 -11.90
CA THR A 580 30.70 -18.80 -10.43
C THR A 580 30.40 -20.16 -9.80
N ALA A 581 29.89 -21.14 -10.55
CA ALA A 581 29.49 -22.46 -10.02
C ALA A 581 30.59 -23.53 -10.03
N LYS A 582 31.83 -23.24 -10.47
CA LYS A 582 32.89 -24.25 -10.63
C LYS A 582 33.94 -24.35 -9.51
N ASP A 583 33.97 -23.46 -8.52
CA ASP A 583 35.05 -23.44 -7.50
C ASP A 583 34.68 -23.90 -6.07
N GLY A 584 33.47 -24.46 -5.86
CA GLY A 584 32.95 -24.75 -4.52
C GLY A 584 33.01 -26.20 -4.00
N LYS A 585 33.86 -27.09 -4.53
CA LYS A 585 33.92 -28.51 -4.07
C LYS A 585 35.33 -28.99 -3.76
N ARG A 586 35.88 -28.58 -2.61
CA ARG A 586 36.98 -29.31 -1.95
C ARG A 586 37.18 -28.88 -0.48
N ALA A 587 36.44 -29.46 0.47
CA ALA A 587 36.91 -29.64 1.86
C ALA A 587 35.90 -30.46 2.69
N THR A 588 36.45 -31.15 3.70
CA THR A 588 35.82 -31.82 4.86
C THR A 588 35.25 -33.23 4.65
N GLY A 589 36.12 -34.22 4.87
CA GLY A 589 35.76 -35.53 5.40
C GLY A 589 36.26 -35.72 6.84
N ALA A 590 35.76 -36.80 7.46
CA ALA A 590 36.12 -37.40 8.76
C ALA A 590 35.55 -36.67 10.00
N THR A 591 34.85 -37.32 10.95
CA THR A 591 35.08 -38.61 11.63
C THR A 591 33.82 -39.07 12.39
N ALA A 592 33.68 -40.38 12.63
CA ALA A 592 33.35 -41.04 13.91
C ALA A 592 32.44 -42.26 13.77
N THR A 593 33.09 -43.42 13.83
CA THR A 593 32.52 -44.77 13.97
C THR A 593 32.61 -45.18 15.43
N THR A 594 31.55 -45.67 16.07
CA THR A 594 31.66 -46.71 17.14
C THR A 594 30.34 -47.46 17.28
N ALA A 595 30.47 -48.79 17.36
CA ALA A 595 29.43 -49.81 17.38
C ALA A 595 28.86 -50.08 18.79
N THR A 596 27.69 -50.72 18.85
CA THR A 596 27.32 -51.80 19.80
C THR A 596 26.03 -52.47 19.30
N GLY A 597 25.97 -53.81 19.39
CA GLY A 597 24.92 -54.63 18.75
C GLY A 597 24.04 -55.44 19.71
N LEU A 598 23.34 -56.42 19.10
CA LEU A 598 22.55 -57.54 19.67
C LEU A 598 21.24 -57.09 20.37
N GLN A 599 20.03 -57.62 20.12
CA GLN A 599 19.62 -59.03 20.02
C GLN A 599 18.12 -59.15 19.58
N THR A 600 17.84 -60.06 18.64
CA THR A 600 16.73 -61.04 18.57
C THR A 600 15.28 -60.71 19.01
N GLY A 601 14.32 -61.00 18.12
CA GLY A 601 13.29 -62.00 18.44
C GLY A 601 11.79 -61.65 18.25
N ALA A 602 11.22 -62.26 17.21
CA ALA A 602 9.96 -63.03 17.23
C ALA A 602 8.58 -62.37 16.95
N LYS A 603 7.98 -62.96 15.89
CA LYS A 603 6.60 -63.49 15.77
C LYS A 603 5.49 -62.61 15.18
N ALA A 604 5.24 -62.93 13.91
CA ALA A 604 3.95 -62.94 13.25
C ALA A 604 2.86 -63.70 14.03
N LYS A 605 1.61 -63.25 13.89
CA LYS A 605 0.44 -64.12 13.93
C LYS A 605 -0.71 -63.54 13.10
N LYS A 606 -1.00 -64.29 12.03
CA LYS A 606 -2.23 -64.46 11.23
C LYS A 606 -2.84 -63.26 10.53
#